data_AF-A0A928GVJ6-F1
#
_entry.id   AF-A0A928GVJ6-F1
#
_cell.length_a   1.000
_cell.length_b   1.000
_cell.length_c   1.000
_cell.angle_alpha   90.00
_cell.angle_beta   90.00
_cell.angle_gamma   90.00
#
_symmetry.space_group_name_H-M   'P 1'
#
loop_
_entity.id
_entity.type
_entity.pdbx_description
1 polymer ?
#
loop_
_entity_poly.entity_id
_entity_poly.type
_entity_poly.pdbx_seq_one_letter_code
_entity_poly.pdbx_strand_id
1 'polypeptide(L)'
;SGQYGRVAGFLEPIEDKDYEFVDNIKGGAIPNEFIPSCDKGFKASMQKGALIGFPIVGIKATINDGQSHPVDSSDIAFQLAAIGGFKEAYMKAKPVILEPIMSVSIEGPTEFQGNIFALINQRRGIIVSSTEDGNFSRVEAEVPLSEMFGFSTILRSVTQGKAEFSMEFAKYGKVPNSVSEQLIKDYEEKRKKEQK
;
A
#
# COMPACT_ATOMS: atom_id res chain seq x y z
N SER A 1 29.31 10.75 -25.94
CA SER A 1 28.25 11.51 -25.24
C SER A 1 28.12 10.93 -23.86
N GLY A 2 28.43 11.69 -22.81
CA GLY A 2 28.23 11.24 -21.44
C GLY A 2 26.75 11.33 -21.04
N GLN A 3 26.38 10.61 -19.98
CA GLN A 3 25.13 10.85 -19.26
C GLN A 3 25.51 11.14 -17.81
N TYR A 4 25.11 12.31 -17.32
CA TYR A 4 25.39 12.74 -15.96
C TYR A 4 24.16 13.32 -15.28
N GLY A 5 23.82 12.77 -14.12
CA GLY A 5 22.81 13.32 -13.23
C GLY A 5 23.04 12.76 -11.83
N ARG A 6 23.08 13.65 -10.84
CA ARG A 6 23.10 13.27 -9.42
C ARG A 6 21.89 13.87 -8.74
N VAL A 7 21.14 13.03 -8.03
CA VAL A 7 19.97 13.41 -7.25
C VAL A 7 20.20 12.92 -5.82
N ALA A 8 19.97 13.79 -4.85
CA ALA A 8 20.04 13.48 -3.43
C ALA A 8 18.81 14.04 -2.70
N GLY A 9 18.38 13.31 -1.68
CA GLY A 9 17.09 13.54 -1.05
C GLY A 9 16.76 12.47 -0.02
N PHE A 10 15.50 12.46 0.39
CA PHE A 10 14.99 11.50 1.35
C PHE A 10 13.53 11.13 1.01
N LEU A 11 13.13 9.94 1.49
CA LEU A 11 11.78 9.41 1.35
C LEU A 11 11.13 9.37 2.73
N GLU A 12 9.86 9.80 2.80
CA GLU A 12 9.07 9.77 4.03
C GLU A 12 7.71 9.10 3.76
N PRO A 13 7.13 8.38 4.74
CA PRO A 13 5.77 7.90 4.62
C PRO A 13 4.77 9.06 4.75
N ILE A 14 3.64 8.95 4.05
CA ILE A 14 2.48 9.86 4.16
C ILE A 14 1.18 9.05 4.17
N GLU A 15 0.16 9.57 4.83
CA GLU A 15 -1.11 8.86 5.05
C GLU A 15 -2.23 9.29 4.07
N ASP A 16 -2.24 10.56 3.66
CA ASP A 16 -3.38 11.15 2.94
C ASP A 16 -3.32 11.02 1.41
N LYS A 17 -2.18 10.59 0.86
CA LYS A 17 -1.95 10.53 -0.59
C LYS A 17 -1.09 9.34 -0.96
N ASP A 18 -1.29 8.83 -2.18
CA ASP A 18 -0.45 7.76 -2.72
C ASP A 18 0.99 8.24 -2.98
N TYR A 19 1.16 9.50 -3.37
CA TYR A 19 2.45 10.07 -3.72
C TYR A 19 2.48 11.59 -3.57
N GLU A 20 3.59 12.11 -3.06
CA GLU A 20 3.89 13.54 -3.06
C GLU A 20 5.35 13.78 -3.48
N PHE A 21 5.57 14.76 -4.36
CA PHE A 21 6.90 15.19 -4.76
C PHE A 21 7.19 16.59 -4.23
N VAL A 22 8.34 16.77 -3.58
CA VAL A 22 8.78 18.05 -3.03
C VAL A 22 10.14 18.42 -3.61
N ASP A 23 10.18 19.57 -4.29
CA ASP A 23 11.42 20.21 -4.70
C ASP A 23 11.89 21.18 -3.61
N ASN A 24 13.05 20.87 -3.01
CA ASN A 24 13.74 21.71 -2.04
C ASN A 24 15.19 22.00 -2.50
N ILE A 25 15.45 21.95 -3.81
CA ILE A 25 16.75 22.28 -4.39
C ILE A 25 17.05 23.77 -4.18
N LYS A 26 18.26 24.07 -3.71
CA LYS A 26 18.77 25.44 -3.56
C LYS A 26 19.95 25.68 -4.48
N GLY A 27 20.08 26.91 -4.96
CA GLY A 27 21.25 27.35 -5.73
C GLY A 27 21.40 26.74 -7.13
N GLY A 28 20.34 26.14 -7.68
CA GLY A 28 20.35 25.62 -9.06
C GLY A 28 21.22 24.38 -9.27
N ALA A 29 21.49 23.60 -8.21
CA ALA A 29 22.27 22.36 -8.28
C ALA A 29 21.70 21.35 -9.30
N ILE A 30 20.38 21.36 -9.46
CA ILE A 30 19.65 20.73 -10.57
C ILE A 30 18.92 21.86 -11.32
N PRO A 31 19.14 22.01 -12.64
CA PRO A 31 18.34 22.93 -13.46
C PRO A 31 16.84 22.63 -13.35
N ASN A 32 16.01 23.68 -13.22
CA ASN A 32 14.56 23.55 -13.03
C ASN A 32 13.86 22.73 -14.13
N GLU A 33 14.40 22.73 -15.35
CA GLU A 33 13.94 21.91 -16.47
C GLU A 33 14.04 20.40 -16.24
N PHE A 34 14.99 19.94 -15.41
CA PHE A 34 15.19 18.52 -15.11
C PHE A 34 14.48 18.04 -13.83
N ILE A 35 13.92 18.96 -13.03
CA ILE A 35 13.15 18.62 -11.82
C ILE A 35 11.96 17.70 -12.15
N PRO A 36 11.14 17.96 -13.19
CA PRO A 36 10.06 17.06 -13.58
C PRO A 36 10.55 15.67 -14.02
N SER A 37 11.78 15.56 -14.51
CA SER A 37 12.38 14.28 -14.93
C SER A 37 12.79 13.43 -13.72
N CYS A 38 13.16 14.06 -12.60
CA CYS A 38 13.32 13.38 -11.32
C CYS A 38 11.98 12.80 -10.81
N ASP A 39 10.91 13.60 -10.82
CA ASP A 39 9.56 13.16 -10.45
C ASP A 39 9.09 11.96 -11.29
N LYS A 40 9.30 12.00 -12.62
CA LYS A 40 9.02 10.86 -13.50
C LYS A 40 9.79 9.60 -13.10
N GLY A 41 11.04 9.73 -12.66
CA GLY A 41 11.86 8.60 -12.20
C GLY A 41 11.34 7.99 -10.90
N PHE A 42 10.91 8.82 -9.94
CA PHE A 42 10.27 8.36 -8.71
C PHE A 42 8.95 7.63 -9.00
N LYS A 43 8.05 8.23 -9.78
CA LYS A 43 6.78 7.60 -10.19
C LYS A 43 6.97 6.27 -10.92
N ALA A 44 7.96 6.18 -11.81
CA ALA A 44 8.29 4.93 -12.49
C ALA A 44 8.73 3.83 -11.50
N SER A 45 9.49 4.20 -10.47
CA SER A 45 9.94 3.25 -9.44
C SER A 45 8.81 2.77 -8.53
N MET A 46 7.75 3.56 -8.38
CA MET A 46 6.58 3.21 -7.57
C MET A 46 5.64 2.19 -8.23
N GLN A 47 5.71 2.01 -9.55
CA GLN A 47 4.81 1.07 -10.25
C GLN A 47 5.04 -0.39 -9.85
N LYS A 48 6.27 -0.75 -9.47
CA LYS A 48 6.64 -2.12 -9.11
C LYS A 48 7.70 -2.14 -8.01
N GLY A 49 7.26 -2.30 -6.77
CA GLY A 49 8.13 -2.39 -5.61
C GLY A 49 8.94 -3.68 -5.56
N ALA A 50 10.16 -3.60 -5.01
CA ALA A 50 11.07 -4.73 -4.94
C ALA A 50 10.69 -5.77 -3.88
N LEU A 51 9.82 -5.41 -2.92
CA LEU A 51 9.47 -6.26 -1.77
C LEU A 51 8.62 -7.47 -2.20
N ILE A 52 7.52 -7.21 -2.90
CA ILE A 52 6.58 -8.24 -3.39
C ILE A 52 6.08 -7.99 -4.82
N GLY A 53 6.64 -7.01 -5.54
CA GLY A 53 6.25 -6.72 -6.92
C GLY A 53 4.95 -5.93 -7.10
N PHE A 54 4.36 -5.42 -6.01
CA PHE A 54 3.16 -4.58 -6.04
C PHE A 54 3.49 -3.08 -6.12
N PRO A 55 2.53 -2.24 -6.55
CA PRO A 55 2.69 -0.79 -6.53
C PRO A 55 2.98 -0.27 -5.11
N ILE A 56 3.79 0.77 -5.04
CA ILE A 56 4.15 1.45 -3.80
C ILE A 56 3.26 2.69 -3.66
N VAL A 57 2.70 2.90 -2.47
CA VAL A 57 1.84 4.03 -2.12
C VAL A 57 2.28 4.64 -0.79
N GLY A 58 1.78 5.83 -0.47
CA GLY A 58 2.01 6.50 0.81
C GLY A 58 3.44 7.02 0.95
N ILE A 59 4.04 7.57 -0.11
CA ILE A 59 5.41 8.10 -0.07
C ILE A 59 5.46 9.56 -0.50
N LYS A 60 6.20 10.36 0.27
CA LYS A 60 6.69 11.68 -0.13
C LYS A 60 8.16 11.60 -0.51
N ALA A 61 8.49 11.97 -1.74
CA ALA A 61 9.85 12.05 -2.25
C ALA A 61 10.31 13.51 -2.25
N THR A 62 11.32 13.82 -1.44
CA THR A 62 11.91 15.17 -1.38
C THR A 62 13.30 15.15 -1.96
N ILE A 63 13.57 16.01 -2.95
CA ILE A 63 14.93 16.29 -3.42
C ILE A 63 15.44 17.57 -2.78
N ASN A 64 16.67 17.55 -2.26
CA ASN A 64 17.26 18.68 -1.54
C ASN A 64 18.72 18.98 -1.94
N ASP A 65 19.34 18.07 -2.68
CA ASP A 65 20.68 18.26 -3.23
C ASP A 65 20.78 17.51 -4.59
N GLY A 66 21.80 17.86 -5.38
CA GLY A 66 22.03 17.25 -6.67
C GLY A 66 23.23 17.83 -7.38
N GLN A 67 23.47 17.36 -8.60
CA GLN A 67 24.53 17.90 -9.44
C GLN A 67 24.19 17.67 -10.91
N SER A 68 24.47 18.69 -11.72
CA SER A 68 24.37 18.63 -13.19
C SER A 68 25.75 18.83 -13.82
N HIS A 69 25.87 18.43 -15.09
CA HIS A 69 27.01 18.70 -15.94
C HIS A 69 26.53 19.46 -17.19
N PRO A 70 27.16 20.57 -17.59
CA PRO A 70 26.63 21.43 -18.66
C PRO A 70 26.42 20.74 -20.02
N VAL A 71 27.20 19.70 -20.32
CA VAL A 71 27.18 19.03 -21.63
C VAL A 71 26.61 17.61 -21.57
N ASP A 72 26.71 16.94 -20.42
CA ASP A 72 26.36 15.53 -20.28
C ASP A 72 25.05 15.30 -19.51
N SER A 73 24.45 16.35 -18.94
CA SER A 73 23.14 16.25 -18.32
C SER A 73 22.01 16.24 -19.34
N SER A 74 21.04 15.36 -19.09
CA SER A 74 19.83 15.19 -19.90
C SER A 74 18.68 14.71 -19.03
N ASP A 75 17.45 14.81 -19.54
CA ASP A 75 16.25 14.30 -18.88
C ASP A 75 16.38 12.84 -18.46
N ILE A 76 16.90 12.01 -19.36
CA ILE A 76 17.08 10.57 -19.12
C ILE A 76 18.08 10.34 -17.98
N ALA A 77 19.15 11.13 -17.92
CA ALA A 77 20.15 10.98 -16.86
C ALA A 77 19.55 11.26 -15.48
N PHE A 78 18.75 12.31 -15.33
CA PHE A 78 18.08 12.64 -14.06
C PHE A 78 16.95 11.65 -13.71
N GLN A 79 16.22 11.16 -14.71
CA GLN A 79 15.21 10.13 -14.48
C GLN A 79 15.85 8.83 -13.97
N LEU A 80 16.96 8.40 -14.58
CA LEU A 80 17.70 7.21 -14.14
C LEU A 80 18.35 7.41 -12.76
N ALA A 81 18.88 8.61 -12.48
CA ALA A 81 19.42 8.95 -11.16
C ALA A 81 18.36 8.87 -10.06
N ALA A 82 17.15 9.40 -10.31
CA ALA A 82 16.02 9.30 -9.37
C ALA A 82 15.58 7.84 -9.15
N ILE A 83 15.52 7.02 -10.21
CA ILE A 83 15.23 5.57 -10.10
C ILE A 83 16.30 4.87 -9.25
N GLY A 84 17.57 5.16 -9.47
CA GLY A 84 18.68 4.61 -8.70
C GLY A 84 18.57 4.98 -7.22
N GLY A 85 18.41 6.27 -6.92
CA GLY A 85 18.27 6.78 -5.56
C GLY A 85 17.06 6.18 -4.82
N PHE A 86 15.91 6.05 -5.51
CA PHE A 86 14.74 5.40 -4.94
C PHE A 86 15.01 3.93 -4.58
N LYS A 87 15.63 3.16 -5.48
CA LYS A 87 15.95 1.74 -5.23
C LYS A 87 16.91 1.56 -4.05
N GLU A 88 17.89 2.45 -3.91
CA GLU A 88 18.81 2.43 -2.77
C GLU A 88 18.14 2.75 -1.44
N ALA A 89 17.21 3.72 -1.45
CA ALA A 89 16.49 4.15 -0.26
C ALA A 89 15.39 3.15 0.14
N TYR A 90 14.71 2.54 -0.83
CA TYR A 90 13.51 1.73 -0.62
C TYR A 90 13.70 0.63 0.42
N MET A 91 14.70 -0.25 0.27
CA MET A 91 14.93 -1.34 1.22
C MET A 91 15.46 -0.84 2.58
N LYS A 92 16.22 0.26 2.59
CA LYS A 92 16.72 0.88 3.83
C LYS A 92 15.59 1.50 4.65
N ALA A 93 14.53 1.96 3.99
CA ALA A 93 13.33 2.53 4.61
C ALA A 93 12.42 1.47 5.25
N LYS A 94 12.73 0.17 5.14
CA LYS A 94 11.95 -0.95 5.70
C LYS A 94 10.48 -0.91 5.24
N PRO A 95 10.23 -1.11 3.93
CA PRO A 95 8.90 -1.02 3.37
C PRO A 95 8.00 -2.10 3.99
N VAL A 96 6.72 -1.77 4.17
CA VAL A 96 5.71 -2.68 4.71
C VAL A 96 4.70 -3.05 3.63
N ILE A 97 4.12 -4.23 3.76
CA ILE A 97 3.04 -4.68 2.88
C ILE A 97 1.71 -4.16 3.44
N LEU A 98 0.91 -3.57 2.57
CA LEU A 98 -0.43 -3.13 2.88
C LEU A 98 -1.46 -4.07 2.23
N GLU A 99 -2.54 -4.36 2.95
CA GLU A 99 -3.73 -5.06 2.44
C GLU A 99 -4.96 -4.15 2.49
N PRO A 100 -5.90 -4.30 1.53
CA PRO A 100 -7.15 -3.55 1.57
C PRO A 100 -8.03 -4.05 2.73
N ILE A 101 -8.45 -3.10 3.56
CA ILE A 101 -9.39 -3.30 4.67
C ILE A 101 -10.77 -2.84 4.21
N MET A 102 -11.75 -3.70 4.41
CA MET A 102 -13.14 -3.46 4.06
C MET A 102 -13.90 -2.97 5.30
N SER A 103 -14.69 -1.92 5.16
CA SER A 103 -15.76 -1.61 6.11
C SER A 103 -16.93 -2.54 5.80
N VAL A 104 -17.31 -3.35 6.78
CA VAL A 104 -18.35 -4.38 6.65
C VAL A 104 -19.49 -4.03 7.60
N SER A 105 -20.71 -3.87 7.07
CA SER A 105 -21.93 -3.77 7.85
C SER A 105 -22.68 -5.10 7.75
N ILE A 106 -22.93 -5.74 8.89
CA ILE A 106 -23.67 -7.00 8.98
C ILE A 106 -24.96 -6.74 9.74
N GLU A 107 -26.07 -7.20 9.19
CA GLU A 107 -27.41 -6.93 9.68
C GLU A 107 -28.19 -8.23 9.80
N GLY A 108 -28.85 -8.45 10.93
CA GLY A 108 -29.65 -9.65 11.14
C GLY A 108 -30.21 -9.77 12.56
N PRO A 109 -30.93 -10.87 12.86
CA PRO A 109 -31.55 -11.07 14.16
C PRO A 109 -30.54 -11.12 15.31
N THR A 110 -30.87 -10.47 16.43
CA THR A 110 -29.99 -10.38 17.62
C THR A 110 -29.61 -11.75 18.19
N GLU A 111 -30.46 -12.77 18.00
CA GLU A 111 -30.17 -14.16 18.39
C GLU A 111 -28.87 -14.72 17.78
N PHE A 112 -28.40 -14.17 16.65
CA PHE A 112 -27.16 -14.61 15.98
C PHE A 112 -25.97 -13.67 16.17
N GLN A 113 -26.12 -12.58 16.94
CA GLN A 113 -25.06 -11.57 17.12
C GLN A 113 -23.75 -12.20 17.64
N GLY A 114 -23.84 -13.14 18.58
CA GLY A 114 -22.67 -13.88 19.08
C GLY A 114 -21.95 -14.68 17.99
N ASN A 115 -22.69 -15.32 17.07
CA ASN A 115 -22.12 -16.03 15.93
C ASN A 115 -21.44 -15.06 14.94
N ILE A 116 -22.05 -13.89 14.72
CA ILE A 116 -21.49 -12.84 13.86
C ILE A 116 -20.16 -12.34 14.44
N PHE A 117 -20.11 -12.06 15.75
CA PHE A 117 -18.86 -11.66 16.42
C PHE A 117 -17.77 -12.72 16.33
N ALA A 118 -18.13 -13.99 16.55
CA ALA A 118 -17.17 -15.09 16.41
C ALA A 118 -16.60 -15.17 14.99
N LEU A 119 -17.44 -15.01 13.97
CA LEU A 119 -17.04 -15.06 12.57
C LEU A 119 -16.11 -13.89 12.18
N ILE A 120 -16.38 -12.68 12.65
CA ILE A 120 -15.52 -11.51 12.43
C ILE A 120 -14.14 -11.73 13.06
N ASN A 121 -14.11 -12.19 14.32
CA ASN A 121 -12.86 -12.42 15.05
C ASN A 121 -11.99 -13.51 14.40
N GLN A 122 -12.60 -14.59 13.88
CA GLN A 122 -11.89 -15.62 13.14
C GLN A 122 -11.21 -15.11 11.87
N ARG A 123 -11.70 -13.99 11.32
CA ARG A 123 -11.25 -13.37 10.06
C ARG A 123 -10.37 -12.14 10.27
N ARG A 124 -9.73 -12.04 11.45
CA ARG A 124 -8.91 -10.87 11.83
C ARG A 124 -9.67 -9.54 11.77
N GLY A 125 -11.00 -9.60 11.84
CA GLY A 125 -11.84 -8.42 11.80
C GLY A 125 -11.83 -7.67 13.13
N ILE A 126 -11.94 -6.36 13.08
CA ILE A 126 -12.04 -5.47 14.23
C ILE A 126 -13.45 -4.92 14.27
N ILE A 127 -14.20 -5.19 15.33
CA ILE A 127 -15.54 -4.63 15.51
C ILE A 127 -15.39 -3.14 15.87
N VAL A 128 -16.02 -2.28 15.08
CA VAL A 128 -16.02 -0.83 15.27
C VAL A 128 -17.20 -0.43 16.14
N SER A 129 -18.39 -0.94 15.82
CA SER A 129 -19.61 -0.63 16.54
C SER A 129 -20.61 -1.79 16.46
N SER A 130 -21.52 -1.85 17.42
CA SER A 130 -22.69 -2.73 17.35
C SER A 130 -23.89 -1.99 17.89
N THR A 131 -24.97 -2.01 17.12
CA THR A 131 -26.25 -1.39 17.47
C THR A 131 -27.32 -2.48 17.53
N GLU A 132 -28.14 -2.45 18.57
CA GLU A 132 -29.28 -3.35 18.73
C GLU A 132 -30.58 -2.53 18.70
N ASP A 133 -31.53 -2.97 17.90
CA ASP A 133 -32.88 -2.42 17.82
C ASP A 133 -33.90 -3.57 17.96
N GLY A 134 -34.33 -3.80 19.20
CA GLY A 134 -35.23 -4.90 19.55
C GLY A 134 -34.66 -6.26 19.17
N ASN A 135 -35.30 -6.92 18.19
CA ASN A 135 -34.90 -8.24 17.71
C ASN A 135 -33.89 -8.19 16.54
N PHE A 136 -33.43 -7.00 16.16
CA PHE A 136 -32.48 -6.80 15.08
C PHE A 136 -31.17 -6.21 15.61
N SER A 137 -30.06 -6.60 15.00
CA SER A 137 -28.73 -6.11 15.33
C SER A 137 -27.97 -5.73 14.06
N ARG A 138 -27.23 -4.64 14.14
CA ARG A 138 -26.24 -4.22 13.15
C ARG A 138 -24.86 -4.24 13.78
N VAL A 139 -23.90 -4.81 13.07
CA VAL A 139 -22.49 -4.89 13.48
C VAL A 139 -21.65 -4.27 12.39
N GLU A 140 -20.89 -3.24 12.74
CA GLU A 140 -19.92 -2.63 11.85
C GLU A 140 -18.52 -3.11 12.23
N ALA A 141 -17.76 -3.57 11.24
CA ALA A 141 -16.42 -4.09 11.44
C ALA A 141 -15.48 -3.75 10.29
N GLU A 142 -14.20 -3.61 10.60
CA GLU A 142 -13.13 -3.55 9.62
C GLU A 142 -12.53 -4.94 9.42
N VAL A 143 -12.60 -5.49 8.20
CA VAL A 143 -12.12 -6.85 7.89
C VAL A 143 -11.20 -6.83 6.68
N PRO A 144 -10.03 -7.48 6.71
CA PRO A 144 -9.19 -7.61 5.54
C PRO A 144 -9.92 -8.31 4.38
N LEU A 145 -9.83 -7.76 3.16
CA LEU A 145 -10.50 -8.35 1.98
C LEU A 145 -10.02 -9.80 1.71
N SER A 146 -8.76 -10.09 2.02
CA SER A 146 -8.16 -11.43 1.96
C SER A 146 -8.94 -12.47 2.78
N GLU A 147 -9.61 -12.02 3.84
CA GLU A 147 -10.40 -12.85 4.74
C GLU A 147 -11.90 -12.83 4.39
N MET A 148 -12.34 -12.09 3.38
CA MET A 148 -13.77 -12.00 3.01
C MET A 148 -14.20 -13.03 1.96
N PHE A 149 -13.27 -13.78 1.38
CA PHE A 149 -13.60 -14.85 0.44
C PHE A 149 -14.46 -15.94 1.10
N GLY A 150 -15.59 -16.26 0.48
CA GLY A 150 -16.56 -17.24 1.00
C GLY A 150 -17.38 -16.77 2.20
N PHE A 151 -17.28 -15.49 2.59
CA PHE A 151 -17.97 -14.94 3.77
C PHE A 151 -19.50 -15.12 3.70
N SER A 152 -20.11 -14.81 2.55
CA SER A 152 -21.56 -14.92 2.34
C SER A 152 -22.13 -16.31 2.67
N THR A 153 -21.49 -17.37 2.18
CA THR A 153 -21.94 -18.75 2.41
C THR A 153 -21.90 -19.11 3.90
N ILE A 154 -20.83 -18.73 4.60
CA ILE A 154 -20.65 -19.04 6.01
C ILE A 154 -21.61 -18.20 6.87
N LEU A 155 -21.78 -16.91 6.57
CA LEU A 155 -22.74 -16.04 7.25
C LEU A 155 -24.15 -16.62 7.16
N ARG A 156 -24.60 -17.03 5.96
CA ARG A 156 -25.92 -17.65 5.80
C ARG A 156 -26.04 -18.95 6.60
N SER A 157 -25.00 -19.77 6.67
CA SER A 157 -25.04 -21.01 7.44
C SER A 157 -25.21 -20.77 8.94
N VAL A 158 -24.46 -19.83 9.53
CA VAL A 158 -24.48 -19.57 10.99
C VAL A 158 -25.67 -18.72 11.45
N THR A 159 -26.36 -18.07 10.50
CA THR A 159 -27.55 -17.24 10.75
C THR A 159 -28.84 -17.82 10.17
N GLN A 160 -28.81 -19.07 9.71
CA GLN A 160 -29.94 -19.73 9.03
C GLN A 160 -30.48 -18.94 7.83
N GLY A 161 -29.62 -18.17 7.18
CA GLY A 161 -29.94 -17.33 6.02
C GLY A 161 -30.68 -16.04 6.36
N LYS A 162 -30.74 -15.66 7.65
CA LYS A 162 -31.49 -14.48 8.13
C LYS A 162 -30.64 -13.22 8.26
N ALA A 163 -29.32 -13.30 8.09
CA ALA A 163 -28.44 -12.14 8.10
C ALA A 163 -27.92 -11.81 6.69
N GLU A 164 -27.69 -10.52 6.48
CA GLU A 164 -27.12 -9.94 5.26
C GLU A 164 -25.89 -9.11 5.62
N PHE A 165 -25.05 -8.83 4.63
CA PHE A 165 -23.91 -7.94 4.82
C PHE A 165 -23.68 -7.09 3.58
N SER A 166 -23.16 -5.89 3.79
CA SER A 166 -22.56 -5.05 2.77
C SER A 166 -21.10 -4.79 3.14
N MET A 167 -20.27 -4.54 2.12
CA MET A 167 -18.90 -4.13 2.36
C MET A 167 -18.42 -3.13 1.31
N GLU A 168 -17.59 -2.19 1.74
CA GLU A 168 -16.93 -1.21 0.89
C GLU A 168 -15.46 -1.05 1.29
N PHE A 169 -14.62 -0.57 0.36
CA PHE A 169 -13.22 -0.30 0.67
C PHE A 169 -13.13 0.84 1.69
N ALA A 170 -12.47 0.59 2.82
CA ALA A 170 -12.25 1.61 3.84
C ALA A 170 -10.87 2.27 3.67
N LYS A 171 -9.82 1.45 3.73
CA LYS A 171 -8.42 1.92 3.72
C LYS A 171 -7.46 0.78 3.44
N TYR A 172 -6.19 1.12 3.24
CA TYR A 172 -5.10 0.16 3.30
C TYR A 172 -4.59 0.02 4.74
N GLY A 173 -4.43 -1.22 5.20
CA GLY A 173 -3.91 -1.56 6.52
C GLY A 173 -2.63 -2.37 6.44
N LYS A 174 -1.78 -2.29 7.46
CA LYS A 174 -0.55 -3.08 7.52
C LYS A 174 -0.87 -4.57 7.69
N VAL A 175 -0.28 -5.39 6.83
CA VAL A 175 -0.38 -6.86 6.93
C VAL A 175 0.34 -7.36 8.20
N PRO A 176 -0.20 -8.36 8.92
CA PRO A 176 0.49 -9.00 10.03
C PRO A 176 1.87 -9.55 9.62
N ASN A 177 2.86 -9.49 10.52
CA ASN A 177 4.23 -9.90 10.19
C ASN A 177 4.32 -11.35 9.65
N SER A 178 3.52 -12.27 10.19
CA SER A 178 3.47 -13.68 9.73
C SER A 178 3.05 -13.81 8.27
N VAL A 179 2.02 -13.08 7.86
CA VAL A 179 1.54 -13.06 6.47
C VAL A 179 2.53 -12.31 5.59
N SER A 180 3.13 -11.22 6.08
CA SER A 180 4.15 -10.46 5.36
C SER A 180 5.36 -11.34 5.00
N GLU A 181 5.88 -12.12 5.94
CA GLU A 181 7.00 -13.03 5.71
C GLU A 181 6.67 -14.11 4.68
N GLN A 182 5.46 -14.64 4.70
CA GLN A 182 5.01 -15.62 3.73
C GLN A 182 4.96 -15.01 2.31
N LEU A 183 4.36 -13.83 2.17
CA LEU A 183 4.25 -13.15 0.87
C LEU A 183 5.62 -12.82 0.26
N ILE A 184 6.59 -12.42 1.08
CA ILE A 184 7.96 -12.17 0.63
C ILE A 184 8.61 -13.46 0.11
N LYS A 185 8.47 -14.58 0.86
CA LYS A 185 9.01 -15.88 0.44
C LYS A 185 8.39 -16.35 -0.88
N ASP A 186 7.06 -16.28 -0.99
CA ASP A 186 6.34 -16.69 -2.20
C ASP A 186 6.78 -15.86 -3.43
N TYR A 187 6.98 -14.56 -3.23
CA TYR A 187 7.48 -13.67 -4.27
C TYR A 187 8.91 -14.02 -4.70
N GLU A 188 9.81 -14.28 -3.75
CA GLU A 188 11.19 -14.69 -4.05
C GLU A 188 11.25 -16.01 -4.81
N GLU A 189 10.43 -16.99 -4.43
CA GLU A 189 10.34 -18.27 -5.14
C GLU A 189 9.83 -18.11 -6.56
N LYS A 190 8.76 -17.31 -6.74
CA LYS A 190 8.21 -17.02 -8.06
C LYS A 190 9.27 -16.35 -8.95
N ARG A 191 10.00 -15.37 -8.42
CA ARG A 191 11.07 -14.67 -9.14
C ARG A 191 12.21 -15.61 -9.53
N LYS A 192 12.61 -16.54 -8.65
CA LYS A 192 13.64 -17.56 -8.95
C LYS A 192 13.19 -18.54 -10.03
N LYS A 193 11.90 -18.86 -10.10
CA LYS A 193 11.34 -19.73 -11.15
C LYS A 193 11.26 -19.02 -12.51
N GLU A 194 10.93 -17.73 -12.53
CA GLU A 194 10.88 -16.92 -13.76
C GLU A 194 12.26 -16.59 -14.35
N GLN A 195 13.33 -16.67 -13.54
CA GLN A 195 14.72 -16.43 -13.97
C GLN A 195 15.47 -17.70 -14.40
N LYS A 196 14.84 -18.88 -14.28
CA LYS A 196 15.36 -20.16 -14.76
C LYS A 196 14.76 -20.50 -16.12
#